data_AF-A0A3C0GV13-F1
#
_entry.id   AF-A0A3C0GV13-F1
#
_cell.length_a   1.000
_cell.length_b   1.000
_cell.length_c   1.000
_cell.angle_alpha   90.00
_cell.angle_beta   90.00
_cell.angle_gamma   90.00
#
_symmetry.space_group_name_H-M   'P 1'
#
loop_
_entity.id
_entity.type
_entity.pdbx_description
1 polymer ?
#
loop_
_entity_poly.entity_id
_entity_poly.type
_entity_poly.pdbx_seq_one_letter_code
_entity_poly.pdbx_strand_id
1 'polypeptide(L)'
;MTRFLLALVLTATLAGCGFHLRNKLMLPADTAAVQVVSSAPYSELAKLLRRGLQASGAQIADPESKDKAAQLQVMSENWGDLPIAIDAQGRAQEYSLRYAVIFKFLREDGSELVPQQVIELSRDYVSPPTDATGTT
;
A
#
# COMPACT_ATOMS: atom_id res chain seq x y z
N MET A 1 42.93 -3.73 30.73
CA MET A 1 41.62 -3.36 31.30
C MET A 1 40.94 -2.25 30.50
N THR A 2 41.57 -1.09 30.29
CA THR A 2 41.04 0.03 29.47
C THR A 2 40.67 -0.32 28.04
N ARG A 3 41.45 -1.18 27.35
CA ARG A 3 41.16 -1.65 25.99
C ARG A 3 39.85 -2.45 25.87
N PHE A 4 39.54 -3.27 26.88
CA PHE A 4 38.31 -4.06 26.91
C PHE A 4 37.09 -3.19 27.21
N LEU A 5 37.23 -2.18 28.08
CA LEU A 5 36.18 -1.19 28.35
C LEU A 5 35.83 -0.38 27.09
N LEU A 6 36.83 0.04 26.31
CA LEU A 6 36.60 0.79 25.07
C LEU A 6 35.84 -0.05 24.03
N ALA A 7 36.21 -1.33 23.88
CA ALA A 7 35.53 -2.25 22.97
C ALA A 7 34.07 -2.49 23.39
N LEU A 8 33.81 -2.66 24.69
CA LEU A 8 32.46 -2.87 25.21
C LEU A 8 31.54 -1.67 24.94
N VAL A 9 32.03 -0.45 25.21
CA VAL A 9 31.29 0.80 24.94
C VAL A 9 31.00 0.94 23.45
N LEU A 10 31.97 0.65 22.59
CA LEU A 10 31.79 0.73 21.13
C LEU A 10 30.72 -0.26 20.63
N THR A 11 30.73 -1.50 21.13
CA THR A 11 29.71 -2.50 20.75
C THR A 11 28.31 -2.15 21.27
N ALA A 12 28.19 -1.55 22.46
CA ALA A 12 26.91 -1.13 23.01
C ALA A 12 26.29 0.03 22.19
N THR A 13 27.11 0.95 21.67
CA THR A 13 26.63 2.04 20.80
C THR A 13 26.14 1.57 19.44
N LEU A 14 26.64 0.42 18.94
CA LEU A 14 26.17 -0.17 17.68
C LEU A 14 24.77 -0.80 17.78
N ALA A 15 24.36 -1.24 18.98
CA ALA A 15 23.01 -1.78 19.22
C ALA A 15 21.95 -0.70 19.52
N GLY A 16 22.34 0.58 19.59
CA GLY A 16 21.50 1.70 20.05
C GLY A 16 20.50 2.25 19.03
N CYS A 17 20.50 1.79 17.78
CA CYS A 17 19.60 2.33 16.75
C CYS A 17 18.12 1.95 16.95
N GLY A 18 17.80 1.05 17.91
CA GLY A 18 16.43 0.73 18.30
C GLY A 18 15.59 0.00 17.23
N PHE A 19 16.21 -0.46 16.14
CA PHE A 19 15.56 -1.26 15.13
C PHE A 19 15.11 -2.60 15.73
N HIS A 20 13.81 -2.84 15.70
CA HIS A 20 13.20 -4.13 16.01
C HIS A 20 12.38 -4.60 14.81
N LEU A 21 12.13 -5.91 14.73
CA LEU A 21 11.23 -6.42 13.71
C LEU A 21 9.85 -5.75 13.88
N ARG A 22 9.29 -5.28 12.77
CA ARG A 22 7.92 -4.77 12.74
C ARG A 22 6.98 -5.95 12.98
N ASN A 23 6.11 -5.84 13.99
CA ASN A 23 5.02 -6.81 14.16
C ASN A 23 4.17 -6.87 12.89
N LYS A 24 3.54 -8.02 12.64
CA LYS A 24 2.54 -8.16 11.57
C LYS A 24 1.48 -7.06 11.71
N LEU A 25 0.85 -6.67 10.60
CA LEU A 25 -0.25 -5.71 10.63
C LEU A 25 -1.32 -6.24 11.60
N MET A 26 -1.50 -5.55 12.73
CA MET A 26 -2.40 -5.99 13.77
C MET A 26 -3.79 -5.46 13.45
N LEU A 27 -4.62 -6.32 12.88
CA LEU A 27 -6.07 -6.15 12.96
C LEU A 27 -6.47 -6.30 14.44
N PRO A 28 -7.51 -5.58 14.91
CA PRO A 28 -8.10 -5.86 16.21
C PRO A 28 -8.39 -7.35 16.37
N ALA A 29 -8.12 -7.92 17.55
CA ALA A 29 -8.22 -9.37 17.78
C ALA A 29 -9.65 -9.93 17.58
N ASP A 30 -10.64 -9.05 17.65
CA ASP A 30 -12.07 -9.30 17.44
C ASP A 30 -12.51 -9.11 15.97
N THR A 31 -11.59 -8.85 15.04
CA THR A 31 -11.96 -8.66 13.62
C THR A 31 -12.38 -10.00 13.02
N ALA A 32 -13.63 -10.08 12.55
CA ALA A 32 -14.11 -11.22 11.79
C ALA A 32 -13.31 -11.44 10.49
N ALA A 33 -13.63 -12.51 9.76
CA ALA A 33 -13.06 -12.72 8.43
C ALA A 33 -13.27 -11.48 7.55
N VAL A 34 -12.24 -11.11 6.78
CA VAL A 34 -12.20 -9.88 6.00
C VAL A 34 -12.56 -10.17 4.55
N GLN A 35 -13.54 -9.45 4.03
CA GLN A 35 -13.91 -9.43 2.62
C GLN A 35 -13.37 -8.16 1.95
N VAL A 36 -12.67 -8.31 0.82
CA VAL A 36 -12.28 -7.19 -0.03
C VAL A 36 -13.36 -6.98 -1.07
N VAL A 37 -14.08 -5.85 -0.95
CA VAL A 37 -15.15 -5.43 -1.84
C VAL A 37 -14.63 -4.27 -2.69
N SER A 38 -14.72 -4.38 -4.01
CA SER A 38 -14.30 -3.32 -4.93
C SER A 38 -15.30 -3.17 -6.06
N SER A 39 -15.45 -1.96 -6.59
CA SER A 39 -16.16 -1.72 -7.85
C SER A 39 -15.47 -2.41 -9.05
N ALA A 40 -14.16 -2.67 -8.94
CA ALA A 40 -13.37 -3.46 -9.88
C ALA A 40 -12.81 -4.71 -9.17
N PRO A 41 -13.60 -5.79 -9.00
CA PRO A 41 -13.22 -6.94 -8.18
C PRO A 41 -11.98 -7.71 -8.69
N TYR A 42 -11.63 -7.53 -9.97
CA TYR A 42 -10.46 -8.15 -10.61
C TYR A 42 -9.28 -7.19 -10.77
N SER A 43 -9.32 -5.99 -10.20
CA SER A 43 -8.19 -5.06 -10.23
C SER A 43 -6.96 -5.65 -9.55
N GLU A 44 -5.77 -5.23 -10.00
CA GLU A 44 -4.53 -5.67 -9.35
C GLU A 44 -4.46 -5.21 -7.90
N LEU A 45 -5.02 -4.03 -7.57
CA LEU A 45 -5.14 -3.58 -6.19
C LEU A 45 -5.97 -4.56 -5.37
N ALA A 46 -7.16 -4.95 -5.82
CA ALA A 46 -8.01 -5.89 -5.09
C ALA A 46 -7.29 -7.23 -4.84
N LYS A 47 -6.55 -7.74 -5.82
CA LYS A 47 -5.73 -8.97 -5.67
C LYS A 47 -4.60 -8.77 -4.67
N LEU A 48 -3.90 -7.63 -4.72
CA LEU A 48 -2.81 -7.30 -3.80
C LEU A 48 -3.32 -7.10 -2.37
N LEU A 49 -4.48 -6.47 -2.18
CA LEU A 49 -5.10 -6.29 -0.88
C LEU A 49 -5.46 -7.64 -0.25
N ARG A 50 -6.12 -8.54 -0.99
CA ARG A 50 -6.44 -9.89 -0.50
C ARG A 50 -5.18 -10.64 -0.06
N ARG A 51 -4.13 -10.63 -0.88
CA ARG A 51 -2.83 -11.26 -0.57
C ARG A 51 -2.15 -10.61 0.63
N GLY A 52 -2.15 -9.28 0.71
CA GLY A 52 -1.52 -8.52 1.80
C GLY A 52 -2.21 -8.73 3.15
N LEU A 53 -3.54 -8.77 3.16
CA LEU A 53 -4.33 -9.11 4.34
C LEU A 53 -4.06 -10.53 4.81
N GLN A 54 -4.04 -11.51 3.89
CA GLN A 54 -3.70 -12.90 4.22
C GLN A 54 -2.27 -13.02 4.77
N ALA A 55 -1.29 -12.36 4.13
CA ALA A 55 0.11 -12.34 4.60
C ALA A 55 0.26 -11.68 5.98
N SER A 56 -0.64 -10.75 6.31
CA SER A 56 -0.73 -10.11 7.63
C SER A 56 -1.36 -11.00 8.71
N GLY A 57 -1.94 -12.13 8.33
CA GLY A 57 -2.61 -13.07 9.25
C GLY A 57 -4.12 -12.88 9.35
N ALA A 58 -4.73 -12.04 8.50
CA ALA A 58 -6.18 -11.93 8.41
C ALA A 58 -6.78 -13.19 7.79
N GLN A 59 -7.90 -13.66 8.32
CA GLN A 59 -8.72 -14.66 7.65
C GLN A 59 -9.51 -13.97 6.53
N ILE A 60 -9.39 -14.47 5.29
CA ILE A 60 -10.17 -13.95 4.17
C ILE A 60 -11.54 -14.62 4.18
N ALA A 61 -12.61 -13.82 4.07
CA ALA A 61 -13.97 -14.33 3.99
C ALA A 61 -14.19 -15.12 2.70
N ASP A 62 -14.90 -16.24 2.80
CA ASP A 62 -15.34 -17.01 1.65
C ASP A 62 -16.43 -16.23 0.89
N PRO A 63 -16.27 -15.96 -0.42
CA PRO A 63 -17.29 -15.28 -1.21
C PRO A 63 -18.64 -16.01 -1.25
N GLU A 64 -18.70 -17.32 -0.98
CA GLU A 64 -19.95 -18.09 -0.94
C GLU A 64 -20.57 -18.17 0.46
N SER A 65 -19.86 -17.73 1.51
CA SER A 65 -20.39 -17.74 2.86
C SER A 65 -21.47 -16.68 3.05
N LYS A 66 -22.49 -17.03 3.85
CA LYS A 66 -23.55 -16.11 4.31
C LYS A 66 -23.20 -15.42 5.64
N ASP A 67 -22.06 -15.75 6.22
CA ASP A 67 -21.62 -15.17 7.48
C ASP A 67 -21.29 -13.69 7.30
N LYS A 68 -21.55 -12.90 8.36
CA LYS A 68 -21.17 -11.49 8.33
C LYS A 68 -19.64 -11.38 8.43
N ALA A 69 -19.05 -10.65 7.48
CA ALA A 69 -17.63 -10.40 7.38
C ALA A 69 -17.34 -8.91 7.57
N ALA A 70 -16.15 -8.60 8.10
CA ALA A 70 -15.62 -7.25 8.04
C ALA A 70 -15.29 -6.91 6.58
N GLN A 71 -15.56 -5.68 6.13
CA GLN A 71 -15.47 -5.32 4.71
C GLN A 71 -14.46 -4.19 4.49
N LEU A 72 -13.35 -4.53 3.82
CA LEU A 72 -12.48 -3.52 3.23
C LEU A 72 -13.07 -3.12 1.88
N GLN A 73 -13.73 -1.96 1.84
CA GLN A 73 -14.43 -1.46 0.66
C GLN A 73 -13.52 -0.49 -0.10
N VAL A 74 -13.11 -0.87 -1.30
CA VAL A 74 -12.45 0.00 -2.28
C VAL A 74 -13.56 0.64 -3.13
N MET A 75 -13.81 1.91 -2.89
CA MET A 75 -14.93 2.64 -3.48
C MET A 75 -14.58 3.16 -4.87
N SER A 76 -13.35 3.65 -5.06
CA SER A 76 -12.84 4.08 -6.34
C SER A 76 -11.34 3.86 -6.48
N GLU A 77 -10.92 3.68 -7.73
CA GLU A 77 -9.54 3.61 -8.19
C GLU A 77 -9.42 4.54 -9.39
N ASN A 78 -8.61 5.60 -9.29
CA ASN A 78 -8.48 6.62 -10.32
C ASN A 78 -7.01 6.75 -10.75
N TRP A 79 -6.79 6.64 -12.06
CA TRP A 79 -5.49 6.91 -12.69
C TRP A 79 -5.51 8.29 -13.35
N GLY A 80 -4.40 8.99 -13.29
CA GLY A 80 -4.17 10.23 -14.02
C GLY A 80 -2.72 10.36 -14.44
N ASP A 81 -2.50 11.04 -15.55
CA ASP A 81 -1.20 11.35 -16.10
C ASP A 81 -1.10 12.86 -16.37
N LEU A 82 0.05 13.44 -16.05
CA LEU A 82 0.31 14.87 -16.24
C LEU A 82 1.70 15.08 -16.86
N PRO A 83 1.82 15.78 -18.00
CA PRO A 83 3.10 16.23 -18.50
C PRO A 83 3.79 17.16 -17.49
N ILE A 84 4.99 16.82 -17.07
CA ILE A 84 5.79 17.63 -16.11
C ILE A 84 7.01 18.27 -16.76
N ALA A 85 7.41 17.80 -17.94
CA ALA A 85 8.45 18.43 -18.77
C ALA A 85 8.06 18.40 -20.25
N ILE A 86 8.41 19.46 -20.97
CA ILE A 86 8.16 19.62 -22.41
C ILE A 86 9.42 20.05 -23.16
N ASP A 87 9.53 19.67 -24.43
CA ASP A 87 10.61 20.12 -25.31
C ASP A 87 10.30 21.44 -26.03
N ALA A 88 11.26 21.91 -26.84
CA ALA A 88 11.13 23.16 -27.61
C ALA A 88 10.03 23.12 -28.68
N GLN A 89 9.50 21.95 -29.01
CA GLN A 89 8.38 21.76 -29.93
C GLN A 89 7.04 21.57 -29.18
N GLY A 90 7.05 21.66 -27.85
CA GLY A 90 5.86 21.50 -27.01
C GLY A 90 5.45 20.05 -26.78
N ARG A 91 6.32 19.08 -27.05
CA ARG A 91 6.04 17.65 -26.81
C ARG A 91 6.46 17.27 -25.39
N ALA A 92 5.65 16.46 -24.72
CA ALA A 92 5.96 15.96 -23.39
C ALA A 92 7.19 15.03 -23.43
N GLN A 93 8.09 15.23 -22.47
CA GLN A 93 9.32 14.44 -22.30
C GLN A 93 9.30 13.64 -20.99
N GLU A 94 8.54 14.11 -20.00
CA GLU A 94 8.35 13.45 -18.72
C GLU A 94 6.89 13.59 -18.29
N TYR A 95 6.41 12.55 -17.60
CA TYR A 95 5.05 12.49 -17.08
C TYR A 95 5.08 12.11 -15.61
N SER A 96 4.16 12.70 -14.83
CA SER A 96 3.81 12.23 -13.50
C SER A 96 2.55 11.37 -13.60
N LEU A 97 2.68 10.09 -13.25
CA LEU A 97 1.56 9.18 -13.06
C LEU A 97 1.05 9.31 -11.63
N ARG A 98 -0.26 9.50 -11.49
CA ARG A 98 -0.96 9.59 -10.22
C ARG A 98 -2.00 8.49 -10.14
N TYR A 99 -2.03 7.79 -9.01
CA TYR A 99 -3.00 6.77 -8.70
C TYR A 99 -3.63 7.04 -7.35
N ALA A 100 -4.94 7.31 -7.33
CA ALA A 100 -5.70 7.64 -6.13
C ALA A 100 -6.74 6.56 -5.84
N VAL A 101 -6.85 6.18 -4.57
CA VAL A 101 -7.76 5.15 -4.09
C VAL A 101 -8.60 5.72 -2.96
N ILE A 102 -9.92 5.60 -3.07
CA ILE A 102 -10.86 5.91 -1.98
C ILE A 102 -11.32 4.60 -1.37
N PHE A 103 -11.17 4.44 -0.06
CA PHE A 103 -11.55 3.22 0.64
C PHE A 103 -12.09 3.51 2.04
N LYS A 104 -12.77 2.51 2.61
CA LYS A 104 -13.15 2.47 4.02
C LYS A 104 -13.11 1.03 4.53
N PHE A 105 -13.09 0.85 5.84
CA PHE A 105 -13.10 -0.48 6.45
C PHE A 105 -14.22 -0.56 7.48
N LEU A 106 -15.17 -1.47 7.25
CA LEU A 106 -16.29 -1.72 8.13
C LEU A 106 -16.09 -3.03 8.90
N ARG A 107 -16.51 -3.08 10.16
CA ARG A 107 -16.66 -4.33 10.93
C ARG A 107 -17.91 -5.09 10.46
N GLU A 108 -18.06 -6.36 10.84
CA GLU A 108 -19.22 -7.19 10.49
C GLU A 108 -20.58 -6.65 10.98
N ASP A 109 -20.58 -5.79 12.01
CA ASP A 109 -21.77 -5.09 12.51
C ASP A 109 -22.11 -3.80 11.72
N GLY A 110 -21.26 -3.41 10.77
CA GLY A 110 -21.39 -2.19 9.97
C GLY A 110 -20.74 -0.95 10.59
N SER A 111 -20.16 -1.04 11.79
CA SER A 111 -19.39 0.05 12.40
C SER A 111 -18.11 0.32 11.60
N GLU A 112 -17.68 1.59 11.56
CA GLU A 112 -16.46 1.97 10.84
C GLU A 112 -15.23 1.65 11.68
N LEU A 113 -14.41 0.70 11.20
CA LEU A 113 -13.08 0.44 11.75
C LEU A 113 -12.07 1.45 11.20
N VAL A 114 -12.19 1.78 9.92
CA VAL A 114 -11.48 2.88 9.27
C VAL A 114 -12.51 3.70 8.50
N PRO A 115 -12.67 5.00 8.84
CA PRO A 115 -13.58 5.86 8.09
C PRO A 115 -13.09 6.02 6.64
N GLN A 116 -13.92 6.62 5.79
CA GLN A 116 -13.52 6.87 4.41
C GLN A 116 -12.23 7.69 4.33
N GLN A 117 -11.24 7.16 3.62
CA GLN A 117 -9.93 7.76 3.42
C GLN A 117 -9.54 7.74 1.95
N VAL A 118 -8.65 8.66 1.60
CA VAL A 118 -8.04 8.73 0.27
C VAL A 118 -6.54 8.52 0.41
N ILE A 119 -5.99 7.61 -0.37
CA ILE A 119 -4.54 7.42 -0.51
C ILE A 119 -4.17 7.72 -1.96
N GLU A 120 -3.10 8.47 -2.16
CA GLU A 120 -2.56 8.81 -3.46
C GLU A 120 -1.10 8.37 -3.56
N LEU A 121 -0.75 7.82 -4.72
CA LEU A 121 0.62 7.48 -5.11
C LEU A 121 0.96 8.25 -6.39
N SER A 122 2.13 8.90 -6.41
CA SER A 122 2.66 9.51 -7.62
C SER A 122 4.05 8.93 -7.97
N ARG A 123 4.30 8.78 -9.27
CA ARG A 123 5.55 8.30 -9.86
C ARG A 123 5.83 9.05 -11.15
N ASP A 124 7.04 9.57 -11.27
CA ASP A 124 7.48 10.27 -12.47
C ASP A 124 8.27 9.30 -13.38
N TYR A 125 8.08 9.43 -14.69
CA TYR A 125 8.84 8.65 -15.68
C TYR A 125 9.17 9.49 -16.91
N VAL A 126 10.29 9.14 -17.54
CA VAL A 126 10.76 9.74 -18.79
C VAL A 126 10.08 9.03 -19.96
N SER A 127 9.57 9.80 -20.92
CA SER A 127 8.87 9.33 -22.11
C SER A 127 9.36 10.09 -23.35
N PRO A 128 10.52 9.74 -23.93
CA PRO A 128 11.04 10.43 -25.10
C PRO A 128 10.06 10.30 -26.29
N PRO A 129 9.67 11.39 -26.97
CA PRO A 129 8.73 11.36 -28.10
C PRO A 129 9.18 10.50 -29.29
N THR A 130 10.48 10.22 -29.38
CA THR A 130 11.08 9.44 -30.47
C THR A 130 11.16 7.94 -30.17
N ASP A 131 10.84 7.51 -28.94
CA ASP A 131 10.88 6.10 -28.53
C ASP A 131 9.65 5.76 -27.68
N ALA A 132 8.54 5.47 -28.38
CA ALA A 132 7.26 5.16 -27.75
C ALA A 132 7.23 3.78 -27.06
N THR A 133 8.24 2.92 -27.29
CA THR A 133 8.34 1.60 -26.66
C THR A 133 9.06 1.63 -25.32
N GLY A 134 9.74 2.74 -25.02
CA GLY A 134 10.50 2.93 -23.78
C GLY A 134 11.99 2.61 -23.97
N THR A 135 12.82 3.27 -23.18
CA THR A 135 14.27 3.03 -23.16
C THR A 135 14.58 1.71 -22.45
N THR A 136 15.20 0.75 -23.15
CA THR A 136 15.75 -0.48 -22.57
C THR A 136 16.90 -0.21 -21.61
#